data_AF-A0A8S3A6Y2-F1
#
_entry.id   AF-A0A8S3A6Y2-F1
#
_cell.length_a   1.000
_cell.length_b   1.000
_cell.length_c   1.000
_cell.angle_alpha   90.00
_cell.angle_beta   90.00
_cell.angle_gamma   90.00
#
_symmetry.space_group_name_H-M   'P 1'
#
loop_
_entity.id
_entity.type
_entity.pdbx_description
1 polymer ?
#
loop_
_entity_poly.entity_id
_entity_poly.type
_entity_poly.pdbx_seq_one_letter_code
_entity_poly.pdbx_strand_id
1 'polypeptide(L)'
;MTRALIDKGLSSIKSGSRIFVHGCGGTPKHLNRLLAQRANELRRVEIMGVLALDNTFTDPKLKDSFFVNSLFASGFARPSIAKGTASYIPALLSEMPRFFDENILPLDAAFIQVSPPDIHGYCSLGISIEITRAALRNAKKVFAQINRNMPRVHGDTFVHMNQIDAYVEHDEPLMEVDYSKEISDVEKAIGKYVAELIDDRSTLQMGIGTIPDCVLKCLENHKDLSIASEMISDGVMALIEKGVVTNRYKKFHPGITTCTFILGTRKLYDYVNDNPNIFAFDVGITNDPAEIRRNRKMCAINAAIEVDLTGQV
;
A
#
# COMPACT_ATOMS: atom_id res chain seq x y z
N MET A 1 -29.20 5.85 4.38
CA MET A 1 -29.10 6.10 2.92
C MET A 1 -29.17 4.77 2.22
N THR A 2 -30.02 4.63 1.21
CA THR A 2 -30.16 3.40 0.42
C THR A 2 -28.87 3.19 -0.39
N ARG A 3 -28.08 2.18 -0.02
CA ARG A 3 -26.84 1.83 -0.73
C ARG A 3 -27.18 1.52 -2.19
N ALA A 4 -26.48 2.14 -3.13
CA ALA A 4 -26.68 1.88 -4.54
C ALA A 4 -25.73 0.76 -4.98
N LEU A 5 -26.23 -0.19 -5.78
CA LEU A 5 -25.39 -1.02 -6.64
C LEU A 5 -24.50 -0.11 -7.48
N ILE A 6 -23.25 -0.54 -7.69
CA ILE A 6 -22.16 0.28 -8.24
C ILE A 6 -22.54 1.04 -9.52
N ASP A 7 -23.36 0.44 -10.39
CA ASP A 7 -23.75 1.01 -11.69
C ASP A 7 -24.42 2.38 -11.54
N LYS A 8 -25.31 2.53 -10.56
CA LYS A 8 -25.96 3.81 -10.27
C LYS A 8 -24.98 4.77 -9.58
N GLY A 9 -24.09 4.25 -8.73
CA GLY A 9 -23.08 5.04 -8.04
C GLY A 9 -22.10 5.71 -9.00
N LEU A 10 -21.54 4.95 -9.94
CA LEU A 10 -20.53 5.44 -10.89
C LEU A 10 -21.08 6.55 -11.79
N SER A 11 -22.38 6.57 -12.11
CA SER A 11 -23.01 7.64 -12.90
C SER A 11 -22.81 9.05 -12.33
N SER A 12 -22.49 9.18 -11.03
CA SER A 12 -22.16 10.44 -10.39
C SER A 12 -20.79 11.01 -10.77
N ILE A 13 -19.86 10.17 -11.23
CA ILE A 13 -18.57 10.60 -11.78
C ILE A 13 -18.78 11.34 -13.09
N LYS A 14 -18.18 12.54 -13.19
CA LYS A 14 -18.29 13.43 -14.35
C LYS A 14 -16.90 13.72 -14.94
N SER A 15 -16.90 14.28 -16.14
CA SER A 15 -15.68 14.82 -16.75
C SER A 15 -15.00 15.82 -15.82
N GLY A 16 -13.68 15.76 -15.71
CA GLY A 16 -12.90 16.61 -14.80
C GLY A 16 -12.86 16.15 -13.34
N SER A 17 -13.55 15.06 -12.97
CA SER A 17 -13.48 14.52 -11.60
C SER A 17 -12.07 14.05 -11.25
N ARG A 18 -11.65 14.28 -10.00
CA ARG A 18 -10.43 13.67 -9.43
C ARG A 18 -10.78 12.47 -8.57
N ILE A 19 -10.14 11.35 -8.86
CA ILE A 19 -10.40 10.06 -8.23
C ILE A 19 -9.10 9.54 -7.61
N PHE A 20 -9.14 9.30 -6.30
CA PHE A 20 -8.12 8.49 -5.63
C PHE A 20 -8.41 7.00 -5.86
N VAL A 21 -7.38 6.23 -6.19
CA VAL A 21 -7.45 4.77 -6.32
C VAL A 21 -6.53 4.15 -5.27
N HIS A 22 -7.09 3.23 -4.48
CA HIS A 22 -6.36 2.47 -3.48
C HIS A 22 -5.12 1.80 -4.08
N GLY A 23 -3.98 1.94 -3.42
CA GLY A 23 -2.70 1.52 -3.95
C GLY A 23 -2.32 0.07 -3.65
N CYS A 24 -1.16 -0.30 -4.15
CA CYS A 24 -0.49 -1.57 -3.99
C CYS A 24 -1.41 -2.77 -4.31
N GLY A 25 -1.30 -3.86 -3.55
CA GLY A 25 -2.16 -5.04 -3.67
C GLY A 25 -3.65 -4.75 -3.40
N GLY A 26 -3.98 -3.58 -2.85
CA GLY A 26 -5.34 -3.09 -2.61
C GLY A 26 -6.05 -2.54 -3.84
N THR A 27 -5.38 -2.42 -4.99
CA THR A 27 -5.95 -1.81 -6.21
C THR A 27 -7.26 -2.49 -6.67
N PRO A 28 -8.42 -1.79 -6.72
CA PRO A 28 -9.71 -2.35 -7.08
C PRO A 28 -9.85 -2.47 -8.61
N LYS A 29 -9.17 -3.46 -9.20
CA LYS A 29 -9.08 -3.64 -10.67
C LYS A 29 -10.45 -3.75 -11.34
N HIS A 30 -11.40 -4.48 -10.75
CA HIS A 30 -12.74 -4.58 -11.32
C HIS A 30 -13.46 -3.22 -11.34
N LEU A 31 -13.39 -2.47 -10.25
CA LEU A 31 -13.98 -1.13 -10.19
C LEU A 31 -13.32 -0.16 -11.18
N ASN A 32 -12.01 -0.24 -11.36
CA ASN A 32 -11.29 0.53 -12.39
C ASN A 32 -11.82 0.22 -13.80
N ARG A 33 -12.01 -1.07 -14.12
CA ARG A 33 -12.54 -1.50 -15.41
C ARG A 33 -13.97 -1.02 -15.64
N LEU A 34 -14.83 -1.04 -14.61
CA LEU A 34 -16.20 -0.51 -14.72
C LEU A 34 -16.21 0.99 -15.03
N LEU A 35 -15.31 1.77 -14.43
CA LEU A 35 -15.17 3.18 -14.78
C LEU A 35 -14.64 3.35 -16.21
N ALA A 36 -13.64 2.55 -16.61
CA ALA A 36 -13.06 2.60 -17.95
C ALA A 36 -14.07 2.30 -19.08
N GLN A 37 -15.09 1.48 -18.81
CA GLN A 37 -16.18 1.22 -19.77
C GLN A 37 -16.97 2.50 -20.13
N ARG A 38 -16.92 3.53 -19.29
CA ARG A 38 -17.57 4.84 -19.51
C ARG A 38 -16.67 5.85 -20.21
N ALA A 39 -15.54 5.43 -20.78
CA ALA A 39 -14.59 6.32 -21.46
C ALA A 39 -15.24 7.17 -22.56
N ASN A 40 -16.18 6.61 -23.32
CA ASN A 40 -16.92 7.34 -24.35
C ASN A 40 -17.66 8.57 -23.80
N GLU A 41 -18.13 8.52 -22.55
CA GLU A 41 -18.89 9.58 -21.86
C GLU A 41 -18.03 10.60 -21.09
N LEU A 42 -16.80 10.24 -20.75
CA LEU A 42 -15.97 10.98 -19.80
C LEU A 42 -14.77 11.64 -20.47
N ARG A 43 -14.36 12.81 -19.98
CA ARG A 43 -13.16 13.52 -20.45
C ARG A 43 -12.36 14.06 -19.28
N ARG A 44 -11.04 13.94 -19.34
CA ARG A 44 -10.09 14.49 -18.36
C ARG A 44 -10.41 14.12 -16.91
N VAL A 45 -10.84 12.89 -16.66
CA VAL A 45 -10.94 12.36 -15.30
C VAL A 45 -9.53 12.10 -14.79
N GLU A 46 -9.16 12.74 -13.70
CA GLU A 46 -7.84 12.61 -13.10
C GLU A 46 -7.82 11.41 -12.15
N ILE A 47 -6.89 10.49 -12.38
CA ILE A 47 -6.68 9.30 -11.56
C ILE A 47 -5.40 9.45 -10.77
N MET A 48 -5.48 9.31 -9.46
CA MET A 48 -4.36 9.46 -8.54
C MET A 48 -4.25 8.28 -7.59
N GLY A 49 -3.02 7.94 -7.21
CA GLY A 49 -2.71 6.88 -6.27
C GLY A 49 -1.21 6.84 -6.02
N VAL A 50 -0.79 6.10 -4.99
CA VAL A 50 0.63 5.91 -4.67
C VAL A 50 1.18 4.78 -5.56
N LEU A 51 1.30 3.56 -5.06
CA LEU A 51 1.83 2.45 -5.84
C LEU A 51 0.73 1.77 -6.66
N ALA A 52 0.39 2.30 -7.84
CA ALA A 52 -0.58 1.63 -8.72
C ALA A 52 0.01 0.33 -9.30
N LEU A 53 -0.68 -0.79 -9.10
CA LEU A 53 -0.37 -2.11 -9.68
C LEU A 53 -1.35 -2.51 -10.80
N ASP A 54 -2.01 -1.53 -11.41
CA ASP A 54 -2.97 -1.70 -12.50
C ASP A 54 -2.66 -0.70 -13.61
N ASN A 55 -2.85 -1.09 -14.86
CA ASN A 55 -2.59 -0.25 -16.03
C ASN A 55 -3.87 0.13 -16.78
N THR A 56 -5.06 -0.08 -16.19
CA THR A 56 -6.33 0.22 -16.84
C THR A 56 -6.35 1.65 -17.39
N PHE A 57 -6.03 2.64 -16.56
CA PHE A 57 -6.10 4.06 -16.94
C PHE A 57 -4.87 4.58 -17.70
N THR A 58 -3.85 3.74 -17.90
CA THR A 58 -2.69 4.07 -18.75
C THR A 58 -2.79 3.46 -20.15
N ASP A 59 -3.89 2.75 -20.48
CA ASP A 59 -4.17 2.30 -21.84
C ASP A 59 -4.23 3.52 -22.80
N PRO A 60 -3.41 3.56 -23.87
CA PRO A 60 -3.43 4.65 -24.84
C PRO A 60 -4.80 4.93 -25.47
N LYS A 61 -5.69 3.93 -25.55
CA LYS A 61 -7.07 4.09 -26.06
C LYS A 61 -7.94 4.96 -25.15
N LEU A 62 -7.56 5.09 -23.88
CA LEU A 62 -8.32 5.79 -22.85
C LEU A 62 -7.80 7.20 -22.54
N LYS A 63 -6.72 7.63 -23.21
CA LYS A 63 -5.99 8.89 -22.93
C LYS A 63 -6.85 10.17 -22.99
N ASP A 64 -7.92 10.17 -23.80
CA ASP A 64 -8.80 11.35 -23.93
C ASP A 64 -9.79 11.43 -22.75
N SER A 65 -10.00 10.31 -22.07
CA SER A 65 -10.99 10.13 -20.99
C SER A 65 -10.35 10.23 -19.62
N PHE A 66 -9.18 9.61 -19.44
CA PHE A 66 -8.50 9.52 -18.17
C PHE A 66 -7.06 10.04 -18.27
N PHE A 67 -6.61 10.69 -17.20
CA PHE A 67 -5.26 11.17 -17.03
C PHE A 67 -4.72 10.70 -15.69
N VAL A 68 -3.62 9.94 -15.70
CA VAL A 68 -2.98 9.47 -14.47
C VAL A 68 -2.02 10.55 -13.96
N ASN A 69 -2.26 11.04 -12.75
CA ASN A 69 -1.36 11.93 -12.03
C ASN A 69 -0.84 11.18 -10.79
N SER A 70 0.28 10.49 -10.96
CA SER A 70 0.79 9.52 -9.99
C SER A 70 1.45 10.20 -8.80
N LEU A 71 1.21 9.71 -7.59
CA LEU A 71 1.97 10.11 -6.39
C LEU A 71 3.22 9.25 -6.19
N PHE A 72 3.35 8.15 -6.92
CA PHE A 72 4.56 7.35 -7.00
C PHE A 72 4.75 6.82 -8.42
N ALA A 73 5.94 6.97 -9.00
CA ALA A 73 6.22 6.53 -10.39
C ALA A 73 6.43 4.99 -10.46
N SER A 74 5.33 4.23 -10.35
CA SER A 74 5.37 2.77 -10.44
C SER A 74 5.79 2.27 -11.82
N GLY A 75 6.10 0.98 -11.94
CA GLY A 75 6.42 0.37 -13.25
C GLY A 75 5.29 0.50 -14.28
N PHE A 76 4.04 0.62 -13.83
CA PHE A 76 2.87 0.79 -14.68
C PHE A 76 2.64 2.25 -15.13
N ALA A 77 3.12 3.22 -14.34
CA ALA A 77 2.99 4.65 -14.65
C ALA A 77 4.19 5.19 -15.44
N ARG A 78 5.42 4.73 -15.14
CA ARG A 78 6.68 5.23 -15.72
C ARG A 78 6.67 5.34 -17.25
N PRO A 79 6.22 4.33 -18.03
CA PRO A 79 6.19 4.43 -19.49
C PRO A 79 5.29 5.56 -20.01
N SER A 80 4.16 5.81 -19.34
CA SER A 80 3.22 6.87 -19.72
C SER A 80 3.72 8.25 -19.29
N ILE A 81 4.39 8.35 -18.13
CA ILE A 81 5.07 9.58 -17.69
C ILE A 81 6.15 9.97 -18.70
N ALA A 82 7.00 9.02 -19.10
CA ALA A 82 8.07 9.27 -20.09
C ALA A 82 7.55 9.73 -21.46
N LYS A 83 6.33 9.32 -21.83
CA LYS A 83 5.65 9.73 -23.07
C LYS A 83 4.85 11.03 -22.95
N GLY A 84 4.76 11.60 -21.75
CA GLY A 84 3.93 12.80 -21.48
C GLY A 84 2.42 12.54 -21.49
N THR A 85 1.98 11.29 -21.37
CA THR A 85 0.55 10.92 -21.30
C THR A 85 0.07 10.65 -19.87
N ALA A 86 0.96 10.80 -18.89
CA ALA A 86 0.69 10.79 -17.46
C ALA A 86 1.64 11.79 -16.77
N SER A 87 1.36 12.14 -15.52
CA SER A 87 2.18 13.03 -14.69
C SER A 87 2.60 12.33 -13.39
N TYR A 88 3.57 12.94 -12.71
CA TYR A 88 4.06 12.53 -11.40
C TYR A 88 4.18 13.75 -10.48
N ILE A 89 3.70 13.63 -9.25
CA ILE A 89 3.86 14.63 -8.20
C ILE A 89 4.91 14.12 -7.20
N PRO A 90 6.11 14.72 -7.15
CA PRO A 90 7.11 14.36 -6.15
C PRO A 90 6.69 14.86 -4.77
N ALA A 91 6.62 13.94 -3.81
CA ALA A 91 6.29 14.23 -2.43
C ALA A 91 6.84 13.16 -1.48
N LEU A 92 7.07 13.52 -0.23
CA LEU A 92 7.31 12.53 0.82
C LEU A 92 6.02 11.78 1.12
N LEU A 93 6.10 10.45 1.22
CA LEU A 93 4.91 9.62 1.46
C LEU A 93 4.16 10.02 2.73
N SER A 94 4.88 10.36 3.80
CA SER A 94 4.29 10.83 5.07
C SER A 94 3.55 12.17 4.96
N GLU A 95 3.84 12.98 3.94
CA GLU A 95 3.19 14.28 3.72
C GLU A 95 2.00 14.19 2.77
N MET A 96 1.90 13.13 1.97
CA MET A 96 0.81 12.94 1.00
C MET A 96 -0.61 12.97 1.61
N PRO A 97 -0.88 12.53 2.86
CA PRO A 97 -2.19 12.76 3.49
C PRO A 97 -2.63 14.23 3.47
N ARG A 98 -1.70 15.16 3.66
CA ARG A 98 -1.96 16.61 3.68
C ARG A 98 -2.52 17.12 2.37
N PHE A 99 -2.20 16.47 1.25
CA PHE A 99 -2.77 16.85 -0.05
C PHE A 99 -4.30 16.80 -0.05
N PHE A 100 -4.88 15.86 0.69
CA PHE A 100 -6.32 15.73 0.82
C PHE A 100 -6.84 16.49 2.03
N ASP A 101 -6.20 16.35 3.19
CA ASP A 101 -6.65 16.98 4.44
C ASP A 101 -6.61 18.53 4.38
N GLU A 102 -5.67 19.12 3.63
CA GLU A 102 -5.58 20.58 3.40
C GLU A 102 -6.26 21.03 2.09
N ASN A 103 -6.98 20.12 1.42
CA ASN A 103 -7.72 20.41 0.19
C ASN A 103 -6.84 20.99 -0.95
N ILE A 104 -5.56 20.61 -1.00
CA ILE A 104 -4.62 20.96 -2.09
C ILE A 104 -5.01 20.19 -3.36
N LEU A 105 -5.36 18.91 -3.19
CA LEU A 105 -5.84 18.01 -4.24
C LEU A 105 -7.24 17.48 -3.87
N PRO A 106 -8.30 18.31 -3.97
CA PRO A 106 -9.67 17.90 -3.65
C PRO A 106 -10.08 16.64 -4.40
N LEU A 107 -10.70 15.68 -3.70
CA LEU A 107 -11.16 14.40 -4.25
C LEU A 107 -12.67 14.41 -4.48
N ASP A 108 -13.09 14.14 -5.71
CA ASP A 108 -14.50 13.90 -6.02
C ASP A 108 -14.91 12.47 -5.67
N ALA A 109 -13.98 11.51 -5.77
CA ALA A 109 -14.20 10.14 -5.37
C ALA A 109 -12.95 9.43 -4.84
N ALA A 110 -13.17 8.40 -4.03
CA ALA A 110 -12.17 7.41 -3.65
C ALA A 110 -12.66 6.02 -4.05
N PHE A 111 -11.81 5.28 -4.76
CA PHE A 111 -12.04 3.90 -5.18
C PHE A 111 -11.21 3.00 -4.27
N ILE A 112 -11.88 2.19 -3.46
CA ILE A 112 -11.25 1.30 -2.49
C ILE A 112 -11.58 -0.16 -2.78
N GLN A 113 -10.75 -1.05 -2.26
CA GLN A 113 -11.03 -2.47 -2.17
C GLN A 113 -11.00 -2.86 -0.70
N VAL A 114 -11.98 -3.67 -0.28
CA VAL A 114 -12.15 -4.05 1.12
C VAL A 114 -12.57 -5.51 1.26
N SER A 115 -12.39 -6.06 2.46
CA SER A 115 -12.98 -7.34 2.86
C SER A 115 -14.51 -7.26 2.94
N PRO A 116 -15.22 -8.41 2.95
CA PRO A 116 -16.62 -8.45 3.37
C PRO A 116 -16.81 -7.80 4.75
N PRO A 117 -17.98 -7.17 5.01
CA PRO A 117 -18.29 -6.63 6.32
C PRO A 117 -18.45 -7.75 7.34
N ASP A 118 -17.97 -7.51 8.57
CA ASP A 118 -18.28 -8.36 9.72
C ASP A 118 -19.72 -8.16 10.22
N ILE A 119 -20.07 -8.87 11.30
CA ILE A 119 -21.40 -8.81 11.92
C ILE A 119 -21.77 -7.41 12.44
N HIS A 120 -20.79 -6.52 12.61
CA HIS A 120 -20.98 -5.14 13.06
C HIS A 120 -20.96 -4.15 11.89
N GLY A 121 -20.88 -4.64 10.64
CA GLY A 121 -20.88 -3.81 9.45
C GLY A 121 -19.53 -3.18 9.10
N TYR A 122 -18.43 -3.66 9.69
CA TYR A 122 -17.09 -3.19 9.38
C TYR A 122 -16.41 -4.07 8.33
N CYS A 123 -16.02 -3.46 7.23
CA CYS A 123 -15.04 -4.00 6.30
C CYS A 123 -13.62 -3.64 6.75
N SER A 124 -12.61 -4.23 6.11
CA SER A 124 -11.19 -3.90 6.28
C SER A 124 -10.58 -3.49 4.94
N LEU A 125 -9.79 -2.40 4.92
CA LEU A 125 -8.90 -2.03 3.80
C LEU A 125 -7.85 -3.10 3.50
N GLY A 126 -7.55 -3.95 4.49
CA GLY A 126 -6.72 -5.13 4.36
C GLY A 126 -5.25 -4.79 4.17
N ILE A 127 -4.69 -5.24 3.06
CA ILE A 127 -3.24 -5.26 2.85
C ILE A 127 -2.64 -3.92 2.44
N SER A 128 -3.45 -2.88 2.20
CA SER A 128 -2.93 -1.53 1.96
C SER A 128 -3.74 -0.52 2.76
N ILE A 129 -3.04 0.40 3.40
CA ILE A 129 -3.62 1.62 3.96
C ILE A 129 -3.00 2.81 3.26
N GLU A 130 -1.67 2.92 3.28
CA GLU A 130 -0.93 4.03 2.66
C GLU A 130 -1.56 5.39 3.08
N ILE A 131 -2.11 6.13 2.11
CA ILE A 131 -2.83 7.40 2.30
C ILE A 131 -4.36 7.25 2.17
N THR A 132 -4.86 6.02 2.07
CA THR A 132 -6.28 5.72 1.79
C THR A 132 -7.20 6.24 2.88
N ARG A 133 -6.72 6.34 4.13
CA ARG A 133 -7.51 6.93 5.23
C ARG A 133 -7.74 8.41 5.00
N ALA A 134 -6.73 9.15 4.56
CA ALA A 134 -6.89 10.54 4.14
C ALA A 134 -7.85 10.64 2.95
N ALA A 135 -7.76 9.75 1.96
CA ALA A 135 -8.69 9.75 0.83
C ALA A 135 -10.14 9.49 1.26
N LEU A 136 -10.39 8.52 2.15
CA LEU A 136 -11.71 8.18 2.66
C LEU A 136 -12.39 9.33 3.39
N ARG A 137 -11.63 10.07 4.21
CA ARG A 137 -12.18 11.19 5.00
C ARG A 137 -12.52 12.41 4.14
N ASN A 138 -11.82 12.60 3.02
CA ASN A 138 -11.91 13.83 2.22
C ASN A 138 -12.66 13.67 0.88
N ALA A 139 -12.82 12.44 0.38
CA ALA A 139 -13.54 12.21 -0.87
C ALA A 139 -15.04 12.48 -0.71
N LYS A 140 -15.64 13.18 -1.68
CA LYS A 140 -17.10 13.42 -1.71
C LYS A 140 -17.92 12.14 -1.88
N LYS A 141 -17.32 11.11 -2.51
CA LYS A 141 -17.92 9.80 -2.77
C LYS A 141 -16.92 8.67 -2.55
N VAL A 142 -17.33 7.64 -1.84
CA VAL A 142 -16.52 6.43 -1.63
C VAL A 142 -17.17 5.25 -2.34
N PHE A 143 -16.43 4.65 -3.27
CA PHE A 143 -16.84 3.47 -4.02
C PHE A 143 -15.97 2.28 -3.63
N ALA A 144 -16.60 1.17 -3.25
CA ALA A 144 -15.88 0.00 -2.77
C ALA A 144 -16.06 -1.23 -3.67
N GLN A 145 -14.96 -1.92 -3.96
CA GLN A 145 -14.96 -3.32 -4.37
C GLN A 145 -14.84 -4.20 -3.13
N ILE A 146 -15.88 -4.97 -2.82
CA ILE A 146 -15.86 -5.96 -1.75
C ILE A 146 -15.34 -7.26 -2.33
N ASN A 147 -14.23 -7.76 -1.78
CA ASN A 147 -13.54 -8.95 -2.26
C ASN A 147 -13.22 -9.87 -1.08
N ARG A 148 -13.73 -11.11 -1.09
CA ARG A 148 -13.48 -12.14 -0.07
C ARG A 148 -12.01 -12.53 0.05
N ASN A 149 -11.21 -12.29 -1.00
CA ASN A 149 -9.78 -12.54 -0.97
C ASN A 149 -9.00 -11.45 -0.22
N MET A 150 -9.63 -10.32 0.12
CA MET A 150 -9.03 -9.24 0.90
C MET A 150 -8.93 -9.62 2.39
N PRO A 151 -7.72 -9.73 2.96
CA PRO A 151 -7.55 -10.05 4.37
C PRO A 151 -8.14 -8.98 5.30
N ARG A 152 -8.67 -9.42 6.43
CA ARG A 152 -9.11 -8.56 7.53
C ARG A 152 -7.91 -8.22 8.44
N VAL A 153 -7.01 -7.38 7.96
CA VAL A 153 -5.84 -6.91 8.74
C VAL A 153 -6.31 -5.96 9.84
N HIS A 154 -5.68 -6.00 11.02
CA HIS A 154 -6.04 -5.15 12.16
C HIS A 154 -5.34 -3.77 12.09
N GLY A 155 -5.67 -2.86 13.00
CA GLY A 155 -5.14 -1.49 13.04
C GLY A 155 -6.13 -0.45 12.53
N ASP A 156 -5.66 0.58 11.82
CA ASP A 156 -6.51 1.63 11.24
C ASP A 156 -7.10 1.24 9.87
N THR A 157 -7.38 -0.05 9.68
CA THR A 157 -7.87 -0.63 8.42
C THR A 157 -9.40 -0.60 8.30
N PHE A 158 -10.11 -0.50 9.42
CA PHE A 158 -11.56 -0.73 9.43
C PHE A 158 -12.35 0.43 8.82
N VAL A 159 -13.31 0.09 7.96
CA VAL A 159 -14.22 1.01 7.29
C VAL A 159 -15.63 0.48 7.49
N HIS A 160 -16.48 1.26 8.15
CA HIS A 160 -17.88 0.88 8.32
C HIS A 160 -18.62 1.06 6.99
N MET A 161 -19.53 0.15 6.66
CA MET A 161 -20.34 0.21 5.43
C MET A 161 -21.24 1.46 5.27
N ASN A 162 -21.31 2.32 6.28
CA ASN A 162 -21.99 3.63 6.20
C ASN A 162 -21.08 4.74 5.63
N GLN A 163 -19.78 4.50 5.56
CA GLN A 163 -18.79 5.38 4.94
C GLN A 163 -18.62 5.08 3.44
N ILE A 164 -19.37 4.11 2.90
CA ILE A 164 -19.31 3.67 1.50
C ILE A 164 -20.62 4.07 0.82
N ASP A 165 -20.53 4.92 -0.21
CA ASP A 165 -21.70 5.42 -0.95
C ASP A 165 -22.30 4.37 -1.89
N ALA A 166 -21.45 3.59 -2.54
CA ALA A 166 -21.84 2.51 -3.44
C ALA A 166 -20.75 1.43 -3.50
N TYR A 167 -21.14 0.19 -3.78
CA TYR A 167 -20.21 -0.92 -3.80
C TYR A 167 -20.56 -1.96 -4.87
N VAL A 168 -19.56 -2.77 -5.21
CA VAL A 168 -19.69 -3.99 -6.00
C VAL A 168 -19.06 -5.15 -5.24
N GLU A 169 -19.73 -6.28 -5.20
CA GLU A 169 -19.14 -7.53 -4.72
C GLU A 169 -18.47 -8.22 -5.91
N HIS A 170 -17.15 -8.34 -5.87
CA HIS A 170 -16.38 -8.99 -6.92
C HIS A 170 -15.14 -9.64 -6.35
N ASP A 171 -15.18 -10.96 -6.28
CA ASP A 171 -14.06 -11.78 -5.84
C ASP A 171 -13.08 -11.98 -6.98
N GLU A 172 -11.86 -11.49 -6.81
CA GLU A 172 -10.72 -11.79 -7.68
C GLU A 172 -9.45 -12.00 -6.84
N PRO A 173 -8.49 -12.81 -7.31
CA PRO A 173 -7.20 -12.90 -6.64
C PRO A 173 -6.54 -11.52 -6.49
N LEU A 174 -6.04 -11.26 -5.29
CA LEU A 174 -5.18 -10.11 -5.04
C LEU A 174 -3.88 -10.26 -5.81
N MET A 175 -3.22 -9.14 -6.11
CA MET A 175 -1.94 -9.21 -6.78
C MET A 175 -0.86 -9.69 -5.84
N GLU A 176 -0.06 -10.62 -6.34
CA GLU A 176 1.03 -11.23 -5.61
C GLU A 176 2.36 -10.82 -6.24
N VAL A 177 3.39 -10.69 -5.40
CA VAL A 177 4.76 -10.55 -5.87
C VAL A 177 5.65 -11.53 -5.12
N ASP A 178 6.53 -12.21 -5.86
CA ASP A 178 7.46 -13.18 -5.33
C ASP A 178 8.89 -12.83 -5.78
N TYR A 179 9.64 -12.20 -4.88
CA TYR A 179 11.04 -11.80 -5.13
C TYR A 179 12.03 -12.94 -4.90
N SER A 180 11.58 -14.11 -4.43
CA SER A 180 12.49 -15.21 -4.07
C SER A 180 13.21 -15.83 -5.26
N LYS A 181 12.71 -15.60 -6.48
CA LYS A 181 13.19 -16.23 -7.72
C LYS A 181 14.36 -15.51 -8.39
N GLU A 182 14.71 -14.30 -7.93
CA GLU A 182 15.65 -13.41 -8.63
C GLU A 182 16.92 -13.10 -7.82
N ILE A 183 17.24 -13.93 -6.82
CA ILE A 183 18.38 -13.68 -5.92
C ILE A 183 19.69 -14.12 -6.56
N SER A 184 20.59 -13.17 -6.86
CA SER A 184 21.96 -13.46 -7.28
C SER A 184 22.93 -13.54 -6.10
N ASP A 185 24.19 -13.88 -6.36
CA ASP A 185 25.23 -13.92 -5.33
C ASP A 185 25.61 -12.51 -4.82
N VAL A 186 25.34 -11.46 -5.61
CA VAL A 186 25.54 -10.07 -5.21
C VAL A 186 24.56 -9.70 -4.10
N GLU A 187 23.25 -9.96 -4.27
CA GLU A 187 22.27 -9.67 -3.22
C GLU A 187 22.51 -10.51 -1.96
N LYS A 188 22.97 -11.76 -2.09
CA LYS A 188 23.36 -12.57 -0.93
C LYS A 188 24.53 -11.94 -0.16
N ALA A 189 25.54 -11.42 -0.88
CA ALA A 189 26.68 -10.76 -0.26
C ALA A 189 26.25 -9.47 0.47
N ILE A 190 25.43 -8.64 -0.20
CA ILE A 190 24.85 -7.43 0.43
C ILE A 190 24.04 -7.81 1.68
N GLY A 191 23.19 -8.84 1.58
CA GLY A 191 22.40 -9.33 2.69
C GLY A 191 23.22 -9.69 3.92
N LYS A 192 24.36 -10.37 3.73
CA LYS A 192 25.30 -10.71 4.80
C LYS A 192 25.92 -9.47 5.45
N TYR A 193 26.47 -8.55 4.64
CA TYR A 193 27.09 -7.34 5.17
C TYR A 193 26.11 -6.46 5.94
N VAL A 194 24.88 -6.32 5.46
CA VAL A 194 23.85 -5.56 6.17
C VAL A 194 23.43 -6.26 7.46
N ALA A 195 23.31 -7.60 7.47
CA ALA A 195 22.97 -8.36 8.66
C ALA A 195 24.02 -8.22 9.78
N GLU A 196 25.31 -8.09 9.45
CA GLU A 196 26.37 -7.85 10.44
C GLU A 196 26.24 -6.49 11.16
N LEU A 197 25.51 -5.53 10.58
CA LEU A 197 25.25 -4.21 11.18
C LEU A 197 24.02 -4.20 12.09
N ILE A 198 23.28 -5.31 12.15
CA ILE A 198 22.02 -5.41 12.89
C ILE A 198 22.27 -6.14 14.20
N ASP A 199 22.00 -5.44 15.31
CA ASP A 199 22.06 -6.08 16.63
C ASP A 199 20.78 -6.87 16.94
N ASP A 200 20.88 -7.80 17.88
CA ASP A 200 19.73 -8.29 18.64
C ASP A 200 18.90 -7.11 19.20
N ARG A 201 17.57 -7.31 19.21
CA ARG A 201 16.56 -6.36 19.68
C ARG A 201 16.48 -5.06 18.86
N SER A 202 16.98 -5.06 17.64
CA SER A 202 16.79 -3.94 16.70
C SER A 202 15.35 -3.88 16.20
N THR A 203 14.91 -2.66 15.86
CA THR A 203 13.63 -2.42 15.17
C THR A 203 13.91 -2.17 13.70
N LEU A 204 13.34 -2.98 12.82
CA LEU A 204 13.65 -2.95 11.41
C LEU A 204 12.55 -2.26 10.62
N GLN A 205 12.98 -1.40 9.69
CA GLN A 205 12.24 -1.01 8.50
C GLN A 205 12.99 -1.53 7.29
N MET A 206 12.26 -2.03 6.31
CA MET A 206 12.84 -2.48 5.06
C MET A 206 11.89 -2.29 3.89
N GLY A 207 12.48 -2.02 2.74
CA GLY A 207 11.76 -1.86 1.48
C GLY A 207 11.42 -3.19 0.81
N ILE A 208 11.15 -3.09 -0.49
CA ILE A 208 10.72 -4.20 -1.35
C ILE A 208 11.92 -4.75 -2.12
N GLY A 209 11.95 -6.06 -2.39
CA GLY A 209 12.82 -6.66 -3.39
C GLY A 209 13.80 -7.70 -2.86
N THR A 210 14.70 -8.12 -3.74
CA THR A 210 15.66 -9.21 -3.52
C THR A 210 16.67 -8.91 -2.40
N ILE A 211 17.13 -7.65 -2.27
CA ILE A 211 18.07 -7.25 -1.22
C ILE A 211 17.44 -7.37 0.18
N PRO A 212 16.29 -6.71 0.49
CA PRO A 212 15.60 -6.89 1.77
C PRO A 212 15.34 -8.36 2.14
N ASP A 213 14.90 -9.18 1.18
CA ASP A 213 14.67 -10.61 1.41
C ASP A 213 15.97 -11.38 1.73
N CYS A 214 17.09 -11.01 1.11
CA CYS A 214 18.40 -11.58 1.45
C CYS A 214 18.86 -11.18 2.85
N VAL A 215 18.62 -9.93 3.25
CA VAL A 215 18.90 -9.48 4.62
C VAL A 215 18.09 -10.30 5.60
N LEU A 216 16.77 -10.40 5.41
CA LEU A 216 15.86 -11.17 6.27
C LEU A 216 16.31 -12.62 6.46
N LYS A 217 16.74 -13.29 5.37
CA LYS A 217 17.29 -14.66 5.43
C LYS A 217 18.58 -14.77 6.25
N CYS A 218 19.39 -13.70 6.31
CA CYS A 218 20.60 -13.67 7.13
C CYS A 218 20.31 -13.37 8.61
N LEU A 219 19.09 -12.92 8.93
CA LEU A 219 18.71 -12.53 10.29
C LEU A 219 18.20 -13.70 11.16
N GLU A 220 18.13 -14.92 10.65
CA GLU A 220 17.51 -16.07 11.34
C GLU A 220 18.10 -16.43 12.70
N ASN A 221 19.34 -16.01 12.98
CA ASN A 221 20.01 -16.26 14.27
C ASN A 221 19.90 -15.08 15.26
N HIS A 222 19.28 -13.97 14.84
CA HIS A 222 19.07 -12.82 15.72
C HIS A 222 17.94 -13.08 16.70
N LYS A 223 17.89 -12.30 17.78
CA LYS A 223 16.94 -12.48 18.86
C LYS A 223 16.13 -11.23 19.11
N ASP A 224 14.83 -11.47 19.31
CA ASP A 224 13.87 -10.47 19.75
C ASP A 224 13.81 -9.22 18.87
N LEU A 225 13.96 -9.41 17.55
CA LEU A 225 13.80 -8.34 16.58
C LEU A 225 12.38 -7.76 16.63
N SER A 226 12.25 -6.51 16.20
CA SER A 226 10.98 -5.81 16.08
C SER A 226 10.81 -5.28 14.66
N ILE A 227 9.57 -5.13 14.20
CA ILE A 227 9.23 -4.62 12.88
C ILE A 227 8.33 -3.39 13.05
N ALA A 228 8.83 -2.25 12.60
CA ALA A 228 8.05 -1.05 12.33
C ALA A 228 8.51 -0.54 10.97
N SER A 229 7.80 -0.96 9.93
CA SER A 229 8.22 -0.78 8.55
C SER A 229 7.15 -0.06 7.76
N GLU A 230 7.50 0.47 6.60
CA GLU A 230 6.50 0.90 5.63
C GLU A 230 5.74 -0.32 5.10
N MET A 231 6.50 -1.33 4.66
CA MET A 231 5.99 -2.59 4.09
C MET A 231 6.45 -3.81 4.89
N ILE A 232 5.64 -4.88 4.87
CA ILE A 232 6.09 -6.24 5.19
C ILE A 232 5.91 -7.20 3.99
N SER A 233 6.85 -8.14 3.86
CA SER A 233 6.89 -9.21 2.84
C SER A 233 6.86 -10.61 3.50
N ASP A 234 6.86 -11.66 2.68
CA ASP A 234 6.95 -13.06 3.11
C ASP A 234 8.15 -13.34 4.02
N GLY A 235 9.28 -12.65 3.84
CA GLY A 235 10.45 -12.86 4.69
C GLY A 235 10.23 -12.41 6.13
N VAL A 236 9.42 -11.36 6.36
CA VAL A 236 9.05 -10.93 7.71
C VAL A 236 8.17 -11.99 8.38
N MET A 237 7.19 -12.54 7.66
CA MET A 237 6.36 -13.64 8.14
C MET A 237 7.24 -14.83 8.58
N ALA A 238 8.20 -15.24 7.76
CA ALA A 238 9.09 -16.35 8.09
C ALA A 238 9.91 -16.11 9.38
N LEU A 239 10.38 -14.88 9.63
CA LEU A 239 11.09 -14.56 10.87
C LEU A 239 10.18 -14.52 12.10
N ILE A 240 8.91 -14.12 11.93
CA ILE A 240 7.92 -14.18 13.02
C ILE A 240 7.65 -15.65 13.38
N GLU A 241 7.40 -16.51 12.38
CA GLU A 241 7.15 -17.95 12.60
C GLU A 241 8.34 -18.66 13.28
N LYS A 242 9.57 -18.23 12.98
CA LYS A 242 10.80 -18.72 13.64
C LYS A 242 11.01 -18.15 15.06
N GLY A 243 10.18 -17.21 15.51
CA GLY A 243 10.32 -16.55 16.82
C GLY A 243 11.50 -15.56 16.90
N VAL A 244 12.11 -15.23 15.77
CA VAL A 244 13.20 -14.24 15.66
C VAL A 244 12.64 -12.84 15.84
N VAL A 245 11.51 -12.55 15.19
CA VAL A 245 10.74 -11.31 15.39
C VAL A 245 9.72 -11.55 16.49
N THR A 246 9.87 -10.82 17.60
CA THR A 246 8.95 -10.89 18.74
C THR A 246 8.27 -9.56 19.06
N ASN A 247 8.78 -8.45 18.51
CA ASN A 247 8.28 -7.08 18.74
C ASN A 247 8.24 -6.62 20.21
N ARG A 248 8.73 -7.43 21.17
CA ARG A 248 8.53 -7.18 22.61
C ARG A 248 9.27 -5.96 23.15
N TYR A 249 10.33 -5.52 22.47
CA TYR A 249 11.13 -4.35 22.86
C TYR A 249 10.79 -3.09 22.06
N LYS A 250 9.84 -3.18 21.12
CA LYS A 250 9.33 -2.02 20.40
C LYS A 250 8.56 -1.10 21.35
N LYS A 251 8.61 0.22 21.12
CA LYS A 251 7.94 1.22 21.96
C LYS A 251 6.50 1.46 21.52
N PHE A 252 6.32 1.70 20.22
CA PHE A 252 5.01 1.78 19.61
C PHE A 252 4.45 0.37 19.48
N HIS A 253 3.24 0.08 19.97
CA HIS A 253 2.61 -1.26 19.93
C HIS A 253 3.57 -2.45 20.22
N PRO A 254 4.04 -2.61 21.48
CA PRO A 254 4.90 -3.74 21.85
C PRO A 254 4.22 -5.09 21.56
N GLY A 255 4.97 -6.04 21.01
CA GLY A 255 4.48 -7.37 20.65
C GLY A 255 3.78 -7.45 19.29
N ILE A 256 3.54 -6.33 18.62
CA ILE A 256 2.79 -6.26 17.36
C ILE A 256 3.73 -5.80 16.24
N THR A 257 3.70 -6.45 15.08
CA THR A 257 4.35 -5.97 13.85
C THR A 257 3.50 -4.86 13.26
N THR A 258 4.12 -3.72 12.94
CA THR A 258 3.39 -2.56 12.39
C THR A 258 3.88 -2.20 11.00
N CYS A 259 2.94 -1.96 10.08
CA CYS A 259 3.20 -1.54 8.71
C CYS A 259 2.15 -0.55 8.19
N THR A 260 2.31 -0.04 6.97
CA THR A 260 1.25 0.70 6.27
C THR A 260 0.71 -0.06 5.05
N PHE A 261 1.51 -0.96 4.47
CA PHE A 261 1.02 -1.93 3.49
C PHE A 261 1.78 -3.27 3.54
N ILE A 262 1.22 -4.25 2.86
CA ILE A 262 1.63 -5.67 2.85
C ILE A 262 1.62 -6.11 1.39
N LEU A 263 2.74 -6.64 0.91
CA LEU A 263 2.86 -7.10 -0.47
C LEU A 263 3.72 -8.36 -0.51
N GLY A 264 3.22 -9.41 -1.14
CA GLY A 264 3.89 -10.69 -1.14
C GLY A 264 3.06 -11.76 -1.83
N THR A 265 3.22 -13.01 -1.39
CA THR A 265 2.46 -14.13 -1.93
C THR A 265 1.11 -14.31 -1.22
N ARG A 266 0.28 -15.22 -1.76
CA ARG A 266 -0.97 -15.64 -1.11
C ARG A 266 -0.76 -16.11 0.33
N LYS A 267 0.37 -16.77 0.62
CA LYS A 267 0.68 -17.26 1.97
C LYS A 267 0.76 -16.12 2.99
N LEU A 268 1.40 -15.02 2.61
CA LEU A 268 1.46 -13.82 3.45
C LEU A 268 0.05 -13.25 3.66
N TYR A 269 -0.77 -13.17 2.61
CA TYR A 269 -2.14 -12.64 2.72
C TYR A 269 -3.04 -13.50 3.61
N ASP A 270 -2.91 -14.83 3.53
CA ASP A 270 -3.59 -15.74 4.44
C ASP A 270 -3.09 -15.60 5.88
N TYR A 271 -1.78 -15.45 6.07
CA TYR A 271 -1.16 -15.30 7.39
C TYR A 271 -1.58 -14.02 8.14
N VAL A 272 -1.75 -12.91 7.42
CA VAL A 272 -2.12 -11.62 8.04
C VAL A 272 -3.63 -11.47 8.25
N ASN A 273 -4.44 -12.36 7.66
CA ASN A 273 -5.88 -12.32 7.79
C ASN A 273 -6.32 -12.56 9.24
N ASP A 274 -6.93 -11.55 9.85
CA ASP A 274 -7.41 -11.54 11.23
C ASP A 274 -6.35 -11.92 12.29
N ASN A 275 -5.08 -11.66 11.97
CA ASN A 275 -3.96 -11.94 12.86
C ASN A 275 -3.71 -10.77 13.83
N PRO A 276 -3.91 -10.96 15.15
CA PRO A 276 -3.79 -9.87 16.13
C PRO A 276 -2.36 -9.38 16.33
N ASN A 277 -1.36 -10.08 15.77
CA ASN A 277 0.04 -9.67 15.86
C ASN A 277 0.45 -8.72 14.72
N ILE A 278 -0.42 -8.41 13.76
CA ILE A 278 -0.11 -7.57 12.59
C ILE A 278 -1.10 -6.41 12.50
N PHE A 279 -0.62 -5.18 12.72
CA PHE A 279 -1.44 -3.98 12.63
C PHE A 279 -0.94 -3.10 11.48
N ALA A 280 -1.86 -2.62 10.64
CA ALA A 280 -1.57 -1.63 9.63
C ALA A 280 -2.07 -0.24 10.04
N PHE A 281 -1.31 0.81 9.72
CA PHE A 281 -1.65 2.20 10.01
C PHE A 281 -1.45 3.13 8.80
N ASP A 282 -2.09 4.29 8.82
CA ASP A 282 -1.86 5.37 7.85
C ASP A 282 -0.39 5.83 7.87
N VAL A 283 0.11 6.27 6.71
CA VAL A 283 1.52 6.71 6.55
C VAL A 283 1.88 7.90 7.43
N GLY A 284 0.92 8.73 7.82
CA GLY A 284 1.13 9.80 8.78
C GLY A 284 1.53 9.31 10.18
N ILE A 285 1.43 8.01 10.44
CA ILE A 285 1.93 7.37 11.67
C ILE A 285 3.21 6.56 11.37
N THR A 286 3.17 5.66 10.38
CA THR A 286 4.28 4.73 10.14
C THR A 286 5.53 5.40 9.59
N ASN A 287 5.34 6.46 8.80
CA ASN A 287 6.40 7.18 8.12
C ASN A 287 6.68 8.55 8.75
N ASP A 288 6.08 8.87 9.90
CA ASP A 288 6.40 10.08 10.66
C ASP A 288 7.76 9.91 11.37
N PRO A 289 8.78 10.72 11.05
CA PRO A 289 10.07 10.67 11.74
C PRO A 289 9.95 10.83 13.27
N ALA A 290 8.94 11.56 13.76
CA ALA A 290 8.69 11.74 15.18
C ALA A 290 8.22 10.45 15.85
N GLU A 291 7.49 9.58 15.15
CA GLU A 291 7.12 8.26 15.63
C GLU A 291 8.25 7.24 15.45
N ILE A 292 8.93 7.25 14.29
CA ILE A 292 10.04 6.35 13.99
C ILE A 292 11.16 6.49 15.04
N ARG A 293 11.54 7.71 15.41
CA ARG A 293 12.62 7.96 16.39
C ARG A 293 12.33 7.44 17.79
N ARG A 294 11.07 7.10 18.10
CA ARG A 294 10.68 6.53 19.40
C ARG A 294 11.07 5.05 19.49
N ASN A 295 11.30 4.39 18.35
CA ASN A 295 11.75 3.00 18.32
C ASN A 295 13.23 2.90 18.70
N ARG A 296 13.54 1.91 19.53
CA ARG A 296 14.91 1.65 19.98
C ARG A 296 15.66 0.88 18.90
N LYS A 297 16.94 1.23 18.69
CA LYS A 297 17.83 0.57 17.71
C LYS A 297 17.14 0.45 16.35
N MET A 298 16.65 1.57 15.84
CA MET A 298 16.00 1.61 14.55
C MET A 298 17.04 1.37 13.45
N CYS A 299 16.81 0.37 12.60
CA CYS A 299 17.61 0.07 11.42
C CYS A 299 16.70 0.20 10.19
N ALA A 300 16.97 1.22 9.36
CA ALA A 300 16.25 1.47 8.11
C ALA A 300 17.08 0.98 6.93
N ILE A 301 16.53 0.06 6.14
CA ILE A 301 17.24 -0.64 5.07
C ILE A 301 16.54 -0.33 3.76
N ASN A 302 17.19 0.50 2.93
CA ASN A 302 16.66 0.96 1.65
C ASN A 302 17.69 0.72 0.54
N ALA A 303 17.19 0.57 -0.68
CA ALA A 303 18.01 0.46 -1.88
C ALA A 303 18.03 1.80 -2.64
N ALA A 304 19.08 2.00 -3.43
CA ALA A 304 19.26 3.16 -4.29
C ALA A 304 19.64 2.70 -5.70
N ILE A 305 19.42 3.57 -6.69
CA ILE A 305 19.83 3.32 -8.08
C ILE A 305 21.30 3.67 -8.27
N GLU A 306 21.71 4.82 -7.73
CA GLU A 306 23.08 5.32 -7.82
C GLU A 306 23.44 6.08 -6.54
N VAL A 307 24.75 6.19 -6.28
CA VAL A 307 25.30 7.01 -5.20
C VAL A 307 26.55 7.68 -5.75
N ASP A 308 26.64 9.01 -5.64
CA ASP A 308 27.83 9.73 -6.10
C ASP A 308 28.96 9.70 -5.05
N LEU A 309 30.16 10.18 -5.44
CA LEU A 309 31.33 10.20 -4.55
C LEU A 309 31.18 11.11 -3.32
N THR A 310 30.18 11.99 -3.31
CA THR A 310 29.87 12.90 -2.19
C THR A 310 28.83 12.34 -1.23
N GLY A 311 28.22 11.20 -1.58
CA GLY A 311 27.20 10.54 -0.77
C GLY A 311 25.77 11.02 -1.08
N GLN A 312 25.55 11.70 -2.21
CA GLN A 312 24.19 11.92 -2.70
C GLN A 312 23.63 10.59 -3.23
N VAL A 313 22.39 10.30 -2.83
CA VAL A 313 21.63 9.10 -3.20
C VAL A 313 20.49 9.49 -4.12
#